data_AF-J0ZNA0-F1
#
_entry.id   AF-J0ZNA0-F1
#
_cell.length_a   1.000
_cell.length_b   1.000
_cell.length_c   1.000
_cell.angle_alpha   90.00
_cell.angle_beta   90.00
_cell.angle_gamma   90.00
#
_symmetry.space_group_name_H-M   'P 1'
#
loop_
_entity.id
_entity.type
_entity.pdbx_description
1 polymer ?
#
loop_
_entity_poly.entity_id
_entity_poly.type
_entity_poly.pdbx_seq_one_letter_code
_entity_poly.pdbx_strand_id
1 'polypeptide(L)'
;VAEAFAGISTSFTNIKNDITNVVSDSLVKWDDEHQLIKIGSEKSGNIVTIADKDGKGRALSGVKDAEQNDEAVNKGQLDENVDKLTKDIDDVRSVAVFYDTEEDTEEVSALTRSARKAKQNSVTFGNPKEGTVSLRNVGNGSIAANSTEAVNGSQLYSFGDSVAKYFGGGASYAEVFWWRC
;
A
#
# COMPACT_ATOMS: atom_id res chain seq x y z
N VAL A 1 -13.60 46.91 -62.26
CA VAL A 1 -13.66 45.43 -62.33
C VAL A 1 -12.29 44.79 -62.09
N ALA A 2 -11.23 45.21 -62.79
CA ALA A 2 -9.87 44.69 -62.56
C ALA A 2 -9.32 44.87 -61.14
N GLU A 3 -9.49 46.07 -60.55
CA GLU A 3 -9.06 46.35 -59.16
C GLU A 3 -9.79 45.49 -58.12
N ALA A 4 -11.09 45.27 -58.29
CA ALA A 4 -11.87 44.39 -57.42
C ALA A 4 -11.37 42.94 -57.49
N PHE A 5 -11.00 42.46 -58.68
CA PHE A 5 -10.38 41.13 -58.84
C PHE A 5 -8.96 41.06 -58.28
N ALA A 6 -8.17 42.13 -58.35
CA ALA A 6 -6.87 42.22 -57.71
C ALA A 6 -6.98 42.15 -56.17
N GLY A 7 -7.96 42.84 -55.60
CA GLY A 7 -8.30 42.75 -54.17
C GLY A 7 -8.68 41.32 -53.77
N ILE A 8 -9.54 40.65 -54.54
CA ILE A 8 -9.93 39.24 -54.31
C ILE A 8 -8.72 38.30 -54.40
N SER A 9 -7.87 38.45 -55.40
CA SER A 9 -6.65 37.65 -55.57
C SER A 9 -5.70 37.78 -54.36
N THR A 10 -5.62 38.99 -53.83
CA THR A 10 -4.81 39.28 -52.64
C THR A 10 -5.40 38.57 -51.42
N SER A 11 -6.72 38.68 -51.20
CA SER A 11 -7.41 37.96 -50.13
C SER A 11 -7.24 36.45 -50.21
N PHE A 12 -7.35 35.85 -51.41
CA PHE A 12 -7.16 34.42 -51.59
C PHE A 12 -5.72 33.97 -51.28
N THR A 13 -4.73 34.81 -51.63
CA THR A 13 -3.32 34.57 -51.31
C THR A 13 -3.10 34.62 -49.80
N ASN A 14 -3.68 35.60 -49.11
CA ASN A 14 -3.58 35.73 -47.66
C ASN A 14 -4.20 34.51 -46.96
N ILE A 15 -5.40 34.10 -47.36
CA ILE A 15 -6.07 32.90 -46.83
C ILE A 15 -5.23 31.63 -47.05
N LYS A 16 -4.63 31.47 -48.23
CA LYS A 16 -3.75 30.34 -48.52
C LYS A 16 -2.54 30.32 -47.58
N ASN A 17 -1.94 31.47 -47.32
CA ASN A 17 -0.80 31.58 -46.42
C ASN A 17 -1.21 31.25 -44.97
N ASP A 18 -2.35 31.77 -44.50
CA ASP A 18 -2.88 31.47 -43.17
C ASP A 18 -3.16 29.96 -42.99
N ILE A 19 -3.78 29.31 -43.99
CA ILE A 19 -4.00 27.86 -43.97
C ILE A 19 -2.68 27.09 -43.90
N THR A 20 -1.69 27.52 -44.69
CA THR A 20 -0.36 26.88 -44.70
C THR A 20 0.30 26.99 -43.33
N ASN A 21 0.23 28.17 -42.70
CA ASN A 21 0.78 28.40 -41.37
C ASN A 21 0.05 27.57 -40.29
N VAL A 22 -1.28 27.49 -40.33
CA VAL A 22 -2.06 26.66 -39.39
C VAL A 22 -1.68 25.18 -39.50
N VAL A 23 -1.49 24.67 -40.71
CA VAL A 23 -1.07 23.27 -40.93
C VAL A 23 0.38 23.05 -40.47
N SER A 24 1.29 23.98 -40.74
CA SER A 24 2.70 23.84 -40.35
C SER A 24 2.92 23.93 -38.85
N ASP A 25 2.15 24.77 -38.16
CA ASP A 25 2.31 25.03 -36.73
C ASP A 25 1.46 24.12 -35.84
N SER A 26 0.67 23.21 -36.43
CA SER A 26 -0.14 22.28 -35.65
C SER A 26 0.73 21.42 -34.72
N LEU A 27 0.39 21.44 -33.42
CA LEU A 27 1.05 20.62 -32.40
C LEU A 27 0.43 19.24 -32.29
N VAL A 28 -0.79 19.04 -32.76
CA VAL A 28 -1.50 17.76 -32.70
C VAL A 28 -1.63 17.25 -34.12
N LYS A 29 -0.92 16.15 -34.41
CA LYS A 29 -0.85 15.59 -35.77
C LYS A 29 -1.22 14.12 -35.75
N TRP A 30 -2.07 13.72 -36.68
CA TRP A 30 -2.28 12.31 -36.98
C TRP A 30 -1.07 11.77 -37.73
N ASP A 31 -0.54 10.65 -37.28
CA ASP A 31 0.54 9.91 -37.92
C ASP A 31 -0.08 8.73 -38.66
N ASP A 32 -0.17 8.82 -40.00
CA ASP A 32 -0.75 7.76 -40.83
C ASP A 32 0.09 6.48 -40.84
N GLU A 33 1.41 6.58 -40.66
CA GLU A 33 2.30 5.42 -40.65
C GLU A 33 2.09 4.57 -39.40
N HIS A 34 1.92 5.22 -38.24
CA HIS A 34 1.78 4.57 -36.94
C HIS A 34 0.34 4.53 -36.41
N GLN A 35 -0.61 5.14 -37.13
CA GLN A 35 -2.03 5.24 -36.77
C GLN A 35 -2.24 5.82 -35.35
N LEU A 36 -1.53 6.89 -35.01
CA LEU A 36 -1.60 7.52 -33.69
C LEU A 36 -1.61 9.05 -33.76
N ILE A 37 -1.99 9.68 -32.65
CA ILE A 37 -1.91 11.14 -32.50
C ILE A 37 -0.58 11.50 -31.83
N LYS A 38 0.25 12.28 -32.51
CA LYS A 38 1.45 12.89 -31.95
C LYS A 38 1.13 14.27 -31.39
N ILE A 39 1.70 14.58 -30.23
CA ILE A 39 1.60 15.89 -29.59
C ILE A 39 3.00 16.49 -29.50
N GLY A 40 3.27 17.53 -30.29
CA GLY A 40 4.48 18.33 -30.22
C GLY A 40 5.77 17.61 -30.65
N SER A 41 5.69 16.47 -31.36
CA SER A 41 6.85 15.61 -31.65
C SER A 41 7.97 16.27 -32.48
N GLU A 42 7.68 17.37 -33.19
CA GLU A 42 8.64 18.14 -33.99
C GLU A 42 9.23 19.34 -33.21
N LYS A 43 8.80 19.56 -31.97
CA LYS A 43 9.26 20.68 -31.13
C LYS A 43 10.11 20.14 -29.99
N SER A 44 11.11 20.91 -29.57
CA SER A 44 11.90 20.60 -28.37
C SER A 44 11.08 20.82 -27.09
N GLY A 45 11.53 20.20 -25.99
CA GLY A 45 10.87 20.27 -24.68
C GLY A 45 10.43 18.89 -24.20
N ASN A 46 10.01 18.80 -22.94
CA ASN A 46 9.68 17.53 -22.27
C ASN A 46 8.40 17.62 -21.42
N ILE A 47 7.62 18.70 -21.54
CA ILE A 47 6.39 18.91 -20.77
C ILE A 47 5.23 19.26 -21.71
N VAL A 48 4.13 18.51 -21.56
CA VAL A 48 2.81 18.89 -22.07
C VAL A 48 1.94 19.26 -20.88
N THR A 49 1.45 20.49 -20.83
CA THR A 49 0.53 20.94 -19.77
C THR A 49 -0.90 21.00 -20.29
N ILE A 50 -1.85 20.53 -19.46
CA ILE A 50 -3.30 20.66 -19.69
C ILE A 50 -3.95 21.65 -18.74
N ALA A 51 -3.14 22.46 -18.04
CA ALA A 51 -3.66 23.45 -17.11
C ALA A 51 -4.50 24.52 -17.82
N ASP A 52 -5.46 25.13 -17.11
CA ASP A 52 -6.16 26.31 -17.62
C ASP A 52 -5.27 27.57 -17.60
N LYS A 53 -5.82 28.70 -18.06
CA LYS A 53 -5.11 29.99 -18.11
C LYS A 53 -4.61 30.49 -16.74
N ASP A 54 -5.19 29.99 -15.66
CA ASP A 54 -4.85 30.36 -14.28
C ASP A 54 -3.93 29.30 -13.64
N GLY A 55 -3.49 28.29 -14.40
CA GLY A 55 -2.61 27.22 -13.95
C GLY A 55 -3.34 26.07 -13.22
N LYS A 56 -4.67 26.01 -13.24
CA LYS A 56 -5.43 24.95 -12.56
C LYS A 56 -5.47 23.69 -13.40
N GLY A 57 -5.33 22.52 -12.75
CA GLY A 57 -5.41 21.22 -13.41
C GLY A 57 -6.79 20.94 -14.02
N ARG A 58 -6.82 20.09 -15.05
CA ARG A 58 -8.03 19.56 -15.69
C ARG A 58 -8.10 18.05 -15.50
N ALA A 59 -9.31 17.49 -15.50
CA ALA A 59 -9.49 16.06 -15.59
C ALA A 59 -9.14 15.57 -17.01
N LEU A 60 -8.34 14.52 -17.10
CA LEU A 60 -8.09 13.78 -18.34
C LEU A 60 -8.87 12.47 -18.28
N SER A 61 -9.95 12.39 -19.03
CA SER A 61 -10.81 11.20 -19.11
C SER A 61 -10.63 10.45 -20.42
N GLY A 62 -11.10 9.19 -20.47
CA GLY A 62 -10.92 8.32 -21.64
C GLY A 62 -9.54 7.65 -21.74
N VAL A 63 -8.74 7.73 -20.68
CA VAL A 63 -7.46 7.01 -20.58
C VAL A 63 -7.76 5.52 -20.37
N LYS A 64 -7.49 4.70 -21.39
CA LYS A 64 -7.56 3.23 -21.32
C LYS A 64 -6.54 2.71 -20.29
N ASP A 65 -6.79 1.53 -19.74
CA ASP A 65 -5.79 0.82 -18.93
C ASP A 65 -4.47 0.70 -19.69
N ALA A 66 -3.37 1.06 -19.02
CA ALA A 66 -2.01 0.89 -19.50
C ALA A 66 -1.64 -0.60 -19.57
N GLU A 67 -1.14 -1.03 -20.73
CA GLU A 67 -0.55 -2.34 -21.03
C GLU A 67 0.99 -2.26 -21.11
N GLN A 68 1.54 -1.08 -21.42
CA GLN A 68 2.99 -0.83 -21.52
C GLN A 68 3.53 0.06 -20.40
N ASN A 69 4.86 0.09 -20.23
CA ASN A 69 5.53 0.83 -19.16
C ASN A 69 5.63 2.35 -19.39
N ASP A 70 5.36 2.81 -20.60
CA ASP A 70 5.38 4.22 -21.03
C ASP A 70 3.97 4.80 -21.25
N GLU A 71 2.93 4.07 -20.86
CA GLU A 71 1.54 4.50 -20.93
C GLU A 71 1.06 5.15 -19.63
N ALA A 72 0.07 6.03 -19.74
CA ALA A 72 -0.55 6.64 -18.58
C ALA A 72 -1.48 5.65 -17.87
N VAL A 73 -1.29 5.47 -16.56
CA VAL A 73 -2.22 4.69 -15.74
C VAL A 73 -3.47 5.49 -15.43
N ASN A 74 -4.63 4.83 -15.47
CA ASN A 74 -5.89 5.46 -15.06
C ASN A 74 -6.25 5.16 -13.59
N LYS A 75 -7.34 5.75 -13.10
CA LYS A 75 -7.78 5.58 -11.70
C LYS A 75 -8.17 4.13 -11.39
N GLY A 76 -8.75 3.39 -12.33
CA GLY A 76 -9.15 1.99 -12.13
C GLY A 76 -7.96 1.10 -11.79
N GLN A 77 -6.88 1.21 -12.57
CA GLN A 77 -5.63 0.47 -12.31
C GLN A 77 -5.00 0.83 -10.95
N LEU A 78 -5.05 2.12 -10.57
CA LEU A 78 -4.57 2.57 -9.27
C LEU A 78 -5.42 1.99 -8.12
N ASP A 79 -6.74 2.08 -8.23
CA ASP A 79 -7.68 1.57 -7.22
C ASP A 79 -7.51 0.06 -7.03
N GLU A 80 -7.41 -0.72 -8.12
CA GLU A 80 -7.18 -2.16 -8.05
C GLU A 80 -5.89 -2.53 -7.31
N ASN A 81 -4.81 -1.79 -7.56
CA ASN A 81 -3.53 -2.03 -6.88
C ASN A 81 -3.58 -1.63 -5.40
N VAL A 82 -4.25 -0.52 -5.06
CA VAL A 82 -4.49 -0.11 -3.67
C VAL A 82 -5.35 -1.14 -2.94
N ASP A 83 -6.36 -1.69 -3.60
CA ASP A 83 -7.24 -2.72 -3.07
C ASP A 83 -6.54 -4.05 -2.84
N LYS A 84 -5.59 -4.43 -3.71
CA LYS A 84 -4.74 -5.61 -3.53
C LYS A 84 -3.81 -5.41 -2.33
N LEU A 85 -3.10 -4.27 -2.28
CA LEU A 85 -2.21 -3.95 -1.17
C LEU A 85 -2.94 -3.90 0.18
N THR A 86 -4.17 -3.38 0.20
CA THR A 86 -5.01 -3.34 1.41
C THR A 86 -5.34 -4.75 1.89
N LYS A 87 -5.71 -5.66 0.98
CA LYS A 87 -5.96 -7.08 1.33
C LYS A 87 -4.71 -7.77 1.85
N ASP A 88 -3.56 -7.56 1.20
CA ASP A 88 -2.29 -8.12 1.67
C ASP A 88 -1.93 -7.64 3.08
N ILE A 89 -2.19 -6.36 3.40
CA ILE A 89 -1.99 -5.81 4.73
C ILE A 89 -2.94 -6.44 5.76
N ASP A 90 -4.20 -6.64 5.41
CA ASP A 90 -5.18 -7.28 6.30
C ASP A 90 -4.85 -8.76 6.52
N ASP A 91 -4.40 -9.47 5.49
CA ASP A 91 -3.91 -10.84 5.59
C ASP A 91 -2.70 -10.93 6.53
N VAL A 92 -1.71 -10.06 6.38
CA VAL A 92 -0.56 -9.97 7.31
C VAL A 92 -1.05 -9.70 8.74
N ARG A 93 -2.03 -8.82 8.92
CA ARG A 93 -2.59 -8.50 10.25
C ARG A 93 -3.40 -9.63 10.86
N SER A 94 -3.92 -10.56 10.07
CA SER A 94 -4.67 -11.72 10.57
C SER A 94 -3.79 -12.78 11.23
N VAL A 95 -2.51 -12.86 10.83
CA VAL A 95 -1.57 -13.89 11.30
C VAL A 95 -0.45 -13.37 12.20
N ALA A 96 -0.22 -12.05 12.23
CA ALA A 96 0.84 -11.46 13.02
C ALA A 96 0.46 -11.28 14.50
N VAL A 97 1.45 -11.40 15.40
CA VAL A 97 1.34 -11.02 16.81
C VAL A 97 1.67 -9.54 16.95
N PHE A 98 0.76 -8.76 17.52
CA PHE A 98 0.93 -7.33 17.74
C PHE A 98 1.09 -7.01 19.22
N TYR A 99 1.74 -5.88 19.51
CA TYR A 99 1.64 -5.25 20.81
C TYR A 99 0.18 -4.85 21.10
N ASP A 100 -0.18 -4.86 22.37
CA ASP A 100 -1.42 -4.24 22.81
C ASP A 100 -1.37 -2.74 22.47
N THR A 101 -2.53 -2.15 22.22
CA THR A 101 -2.64 -0.72 21.93
C THR A 101 -3.15 0.03 23.16
N GLU A 102 -2.74 1.27 23.33
CA GLU A 102 -3.39 2.16 24.30
C GLU A 102 -4.87 2.35 23.88
N GLU A 103 -5.79 2.43 24.85
CA GLU A 103 -7.17 2.81 24.55
C GLU A 103 -7.16 4.24 24.01
N ASP A 104 -7.58 4.42 22.76
CA ASP A 104 -7.76 5.75 22.18
C ASP A 104 -8.88 6.46 22.95
N THR A 105 -8.53 7.43 23.79
CA THR A 105 -9.50 8.30 24.47
C THR A 105 -10.00 9.44 23.58
N GLU A 106 -9.55 9.52 22.34
CA GLU A 106 -9.88 10.59 21.39
C GLU A 106 -10.29 9.97 20.06
N GLU A 107 -11.48 10.33 19.56
CA GLU A 107 -11.91 9.98 18.20
C GLU A 107 -10.89 10.51 17.20
N VAL A 108 -10.14 9.60 16.59
CA VAL A 108 -9.27 9.97 15.49
C VAL A 108 -10.07 9.82 14.19
N SER A 109 -10.35 10.95 13.54
CA SER A 109 -11.02 10.96 12.23
C SER A 109 -10.30 10.03 11.25
N ALA A 110 -11.06 9.27 10.45
CA ALA A 110 -10.57 8.22 9.54
C ALA A 110 -9.47 8.64 8.53
N LEU A 111 -9.15 9.93 8.43
CA LEU A 111 -8.12 10.50 7.55
C LEU A 111 -6.78 10.75 8.25
N THR A 112 -6.74 10.82 9.57
CA THR A 112 -5.50 10.88 10.33
C THR A 112 -5.23 9.47 10.82
N ARG A 113 -4.47 8.66 10.06
CA ARG A 113 -3.80 7.49 10.67
C ARG A 113 -2.80 8.04 11.71
N SER A 114 -3.24 8.45 12.90
CA SER A 114 -2.36 8.30 14.04
C SER A 114 -2.16 6.80 14.17
N ALA A 115 -0.93 6.36 13.94
CA ALA A 115 -0.57 4.98 14.22
C ALA A 115 -1.07 4.68 15.64
N ARG A 116 -1.89 3.64 15.80
CA ARG A 116 -2.34 3.19 17.13
C ARG A 116 -1.12 3.15 18.05
N LYS A 117 -1.19 3.86 19.17
CA LYS A 117 -0.04 3.95 20.05
C LYS A 117 0.18 2.58 20.69
N ALA A 118 1.26 1.93 20.29
CA ALA A 118 1.60 0.59 20.77
C ALA A 118 2.11 0.67 22.21
N LYS A 119 1.51 -0.12 23.09
CA LYS A 119 2.01 -0.40 24.43
C LYS A 119 3.13 -1.43 24.31
N GLN A 120 4.35 -0.94 24.03
CA GLN A 120 5.54 -1.75 23.71
C GLN A 120 6.02 -2.71 24.83
N ASN A 121 5.35 -2.71 25.98
CA ASN A 121 5.60 -3.63 27.10
C ASN A 121 4.47 -4.64 27.32
N SER A 122 3.55 -4.82 26.37
CA SER A 122 2.36 -5.67 26.53
C SER A 122 1.97 -6.35 25.21
N VAL A 123 1.71 -7.66 25.27
CA VAL A 123 1.20 -8.48 24.16
C VAL A 123 0.14 -9.42 24.72
N THR A 124 -1.08 -9.31 24.22
CA THR A 124 -2.16 -10.28 24.49
C THR A 124 -2.22 -11.28 23.34
N PHE A 125 -1.99 -12.56 23.62
CA PHE A 125 -2.07 -13.61 22.61
C PHE A 125 -3.51 -14.10 22.41
N GLY A 126 -3.96 -14.11 21.15
CA GLY A 126 -5.28 -14.60 20.76
C GLY A 126 -6.43 -13.70 21.20
N ASN A 127 -7.66 -14.15 20.94
CA ASN A 127 -8.86 -13.51 21.46
C ASN A 127 -9.16 -14.08 22.86
N PRO A 128 -9.16 -13.27 23.93
CA PRO A 128 -9.44 -13.75 25.29
C PRO A 128 -10.80 -14.45 25.45
N LYS A 129 -11.74 -14.21 24.53
CA LYS A 129 -13.06 -14.86 24.51
C LYS A 129 -13.06 -16.24 23.83
N GLU A 130 -12.04 -16.55 23.04
CA GLU A 130 -11.92 -17.81 22.28
C GLU A 130 -10.99 -18.82 22.98
N GLY A 131 -10.20 -18.36 23.94
CA GLY A 131 -9.34 -19.21 24.77
C GLY A 131 -7.89 -18.74 24.78
N THR A 132 -7.04 -19.53 25.44
CA THR A 132 -5.60 -19.23 25.56
C THR A 132 -4.81 -19.80 24.38
N VAL A 133 -3.76 -19.08 23.98
CA VAL A 133 -2.82 -19.54 22.96
C VAL A 133 -1.70 -20.35 23.60
N SER A 134 -1.44 -21.55 23.07
CA SER A 134 -0.25 -22.32 23.45
C SER A 134 1.00 -21.78 22.75
N LEU A 135 1.93 -21.20 23.50
CA LEU A 135 3.25 -20.84 22.98
C LEU A 135 4.18 -22.07 23.02
N ARG A 136 4.54 -22.59 21.85
CA ARG A 136 5.34 -23.83 21.70
C ARG A 136 6.74 -23.51 21.18
N ASN A 137 7.63 -24.49 21.30
CA ASN A 137 9.03 -24.39 20.87
C ASN A 137 9.80 -23.24 21.57
N VAL A 138 9.50 -23.05 22.86
CA VAL A 138 10.22 -22.10 23.72
C VAL A 138 11.48 -22.80 24.26
N GLY A 139 12.65 -22.25 23.99
CA GLY A 139 13.92 -22.74 24.53
C GLY A 139 13.99 -22.64 26.06
N ASN A 140 15.00 -23.27 26.68
CA ASN A 140 15.20 -23.15 28.13
C ASN A 140 15.65 -21.71 28.46
N GLY A 141 14.89 -21.00 29.27
CA GLY A 141 15.26 -19.69 29.78
C GLY A 141 16.27 -19.77 30.92
N SER A 142 17.15 -18.78 31.06
CA SER A 142 18.07 -18.69 32.20
C SER A 142 17.30 -18.55 33.52
N ILE A 143 17.69 -19.33 34.53
CA ILE A 143 17.10 -19.26 35.88
C ILE A 143 18.10 -18.52 36.79
N ALA A 144 17.96 -17.20 36.84
CA ALA A 144 18.80 -16.29 37.62
C ALA A 144 17.96 -15.10 38.16
N ALA A 145 18.45 -14.42 39.19
CA ALA A 145 17.70 -13.39 39.93
C ALA A 145 17.17 -12.22 39.08
N ASN A 146 17.81 -11.93 37.95
CA ASN A 146 17.49 -10.83 37.04
C ASN A 146 17.13 -11.31 35.62
N SER A 147 16.75 -12.58 35.45
CA SER A 147 16.36 -13.12 34.13
C SER A 147 15.03 -12.54 33.66
N THR A 148 14.92 -12.25 32.36
CA THR A 148 13.69 -11.83 31.67
C THR A 148 13.24 -12.84 30.61
N GLU A 149 13.82 -14.03 30.63
CA GLU A 149 13.54 -15.08 29.65
C GLU A 149 12.31 -15.89 30.06
N ALA A 150 11.52 -16.31 29.08
CA ALA A 150 10.44 -17.25 29.32
C ALA A 150 11.02 -18.63 29.71
N VAL A 151 10.44 -19.28 30.72
CA VAL A 151 10.76 -20.66 31.07
C VAL A 151 9.79 -21.61 30.37
N ASN A 152 10.26 -22.80 30.00
CA ASN A 152 9.40 -23.82 29.39
C ASN A 152 9.05 -24.94 30.40
N GLY A 153 8.19 -25.86 29.96
CA GLY A 153 7.70 -26.96 30.80
C GLY A 153 8.79 -27.91 31.31
N SER A 154 9.88 -28.13 30.55
CA SER A 154 10.94 -29.05 30.97
C SER A 154 11.71 -28.56 32.20
N GLN A 155 11.88 -27.23 32.30
CA GLN A 155 12.55 -26.58 33.43
C GLN A 155 11.68 -26.64 34.68
N LEU A 156 10.39 -26.34 34.54
CA LEU A 156 9.43 -26.42 35.65
C LEU A 156 9.30 -27.86 36.15
N TYR A 157 9.24 -28.84 35.23
CA TYR A 157 9.23 -30.27 35.57
C TYR A 157 10.48 -30.67 36.36
N SER A 158 11.67 -30.32 35.87
CA SER A 158 12.95 -30.66 36.51
C SER A 158 13.06 -30.08 37.93
N PHE A 159 12.55 -28.86 38.13
CA PHE A 159 12.46 -28.25 39.45
C PHE A 159 11.51 -29.02 40.37
N GLY A 160 10.31 -29.35 39.89
CA GLY A 160 9.32 -30.14 40.64
C GLY A 160 9.81 -31.53 41.04
N ASP A 161 10.49 -32.23 40.13
CA ASP A 161 11.12 -33.53 40.39
C ASP A 161 12.21 -33.43 41.47
N SER A 162 13.04 -32.37 41.42
CA SER A 162 14.06 -32.11 42.45
C SER A 162 13.44 -31.91 43.83
N VAL A 163 12.33 -31.16 43.91
CA VAL A 163 11.59 -30.94 45.17
C VAL A 163 10.99 -32.24 45.70
N ALA A 164 10.39 -33.09 44.85
CA ALA A 164 9.83 -34.38 45.25
C ALA A 164 10.90 -35.30 45.85
N LYS A 165 12.12 -35.32 45.28
CA LYS A 165 13.26 -36.08 45.79
C LYS A 165 13.67 -35.67 47.20
N TYR A 166 13.56 -34.38 47.56
CA TYR A 166 13.83 -33.93 48.93
C TYR A 166 12.81 -34.45 49.95
N PHE A 167 11.57 -34.71 49.54
CA PHE A 167 10.54 -35.28 50.43
C PHE A 167 10.71 -36.79 50.65
N GLY A 168 11.35 -37.51 49.72
CA GLY A 168 11.58 -38.95 49.84
C GLY A 168 10.28 -39.77 49.88
N GLY A 169 10.34 -40.99 50.44
CA GLY A 169 9.14 -41.81 50.71
C GLY A 169 8.31 -42.23 49.49
N GLY A 170 8.88 -42.22 48.27
CA GLY A 170 8.15 -42.49 47.02
C GLY A 170 7.37 -41.30 46.46
N ALA A 171 7.56 -40.09 47.02
CA ALA A 171 7.00 -38.87 46.43
C ALA A 171 7.51 -38.68 45.00
N SER A 172 6.60 -38.33 44.08
CA SER A 172 6.92 -38.07 42.67
C SER A 172 6.14 -36.85 42.18
N TYR A 173 6.73 -36.14 41.21
CA TYR A 173 6.02 -35.10 40.47
C TYR A 173 5.13 -35.77 39.43
N ALA A 174 3.82 -35.79 39.68
CA ALA A 174 2.87 -36.39 38.75
C ALA A 174 2.68 -35.48 37.54
N GLU A 175 2.86 -36.02 36.33
CA GLU A 175 2.26 -35.41 35.14
C GLU A 175 0.75 -35.48 35.31
N VAL A 176 0.09 -34.33 35.46
CA VAL A 176 -1.36 -34.30 35.65
C VAL A 176 -2.04 -34.61 34.31
N PHE A 177 -2.19 -35.89 33.99
CA PHE A 177 -3.23 -36.38 33.09
C PHE A 177 -4.54 -36.37 33.87
N TRP A 178 -5.30 -35.27 33.77
CA TRP A 178 -6.69 -35.28 34.23
C TRP A 178 -7.42 -36.37 33.43
N TRP A 179 -7.95 -37.37 34.14
CA TRP A 179 -8.83 -38.39 33.57
C TRP A 179 -9.98 -37.71 32.84
N ARG A 180 -10.12 -37.98 31.53
CA ARG A 180 -11.38 -37.72 30.84
C ARG A 180 -12.33 -38.85 31.21
N CYS A 181 -13.26 -38.58 32.13
CA CYS A 181 -14.50 -39.36 32.24
C CYS A 181 -15.36 -39.17 30.99
#